data_AF-A0A4R3LTS6-F1
#
_entry.id   AF-A0A4R3LTS6-F1
#
_cell.length_a   1.000
_cell.length_b   1.000
_cell.length_c   1.000
_cell.angle_alpha   90.00
_cell.angle_beta   90.00
_cell.angle_gamma   90.00
#
_symmetry.space_group_name_H-M   'P 1'
#
loop_
_entity.id
_entity.type
_entity.pdbx_description
1 polymer ?
#
loop_
_entity_poly.entity_id
_entity_poly.type
_entity_poly.pdbx_seq_one_letter_code
_entity_poly.pdbx_strand_id
1 'polypeptide(L)'
;MFELGAIRVRAMVARHYAVADLDPRNSFLHIQMRIGEGRPLGDIKEVGEHLFETASRHLAPLLSTSHFALSLEVNEINSALSWKKNAIHPRLRVVAGA
;
A
#
# COMPACT_ATOMS: atom_id res chain seq x y z
N MET A 1 -10.83 -9.21 5.56
CA MET A 1 -10.66 -7.74 5.62
C MET A 1 -10.89 -7.01 4.28
N PHE A 2 -10.41 -7.53 3.15
CA PHE A 2 -10.63 -6.94 1.82
C PHE A 2 -11.18 -7.99 0.84
N GLU A 3 -12.16 -7.62 0.02
CA GLU A 3 -12.60 -8.48 -1.09
C GLU A 3 -11.54 -8.48 -2.19
N LEU A 4 -11.23 -9.65 -2.76
CA LEU A 4 -10.23 -9.78 -3.83
C LEU A 4 -10.49 -8.83 -5.01
N GLY A 5 -11.76 -8.65 -5.40
CA GLY A 5 -12.14 -7.74 -6.48
C GLY A 5 -11.99 -6.25 -6.18
N ALA A 6 -11.71 -5.87 -4.94
CA ALA A 6 -11.48 -4.48 -4.53
C ALA A 6 -9.99 -4.10 -4.46
N ILE A 7 -9.08 -5.07 -4.46
CA ILE A 7 -7.64 -4.83 -4.26
C ILE A 7 -7.04 -4.26 -5.55
N ARG A 8 -6.26 -3.19 -5.39
CA ARG A 8 -5.55 -2.52 -6.49
C ARG A 8 -4.17 -2.13 -5.97
N VAL A 9 -3.12 -2.56 -6.67
CA VAL A 9 -1.73 -2.22 -6.34
C VAL A 9 -1.08 -1.63 -7.59
N ARG A 10 -0.34 -0.54 -7.41
CA ARG A 10 0.40 0.13 -8.48
C ARG A 10 1.70 0.69 -7.91
N ALA A 11 2.74 0.72 -8.73
CA ALA A 11 4.01 1.37 -8.42
C ALA A 11 4.29 2.44 -9.49
N MET A 12 4.80 3.58 -9.06
CA MET A 12 5.19 4.67 -9.96
C MET A 12 6.63 5.06 -9.63
N VAL A 13 7.49 5.10 -10.65
CA VAL A 13 8.90 5.46 -10.48
C VAL A 13 9.06 6.98 -10.58
N ALA A 14 9.61 7.60 -9.55
CA ALA A 14 10.02 8.99 -9.62
C ALA A 14 11.29 9.09 -10.48
N ARG A 15 11.18 9.68 -11.67
CA ARG A 15 12.33 9.85 -12.59
C ARG A 15 13.26 11.00 -12.19
N HIS A 16 12.71 11.97 -11.47
CA HIS A 16 13.42 13.12 -10.93
C HIS A 16 13.13 13.17 -9.43
N TYR A 17 14.17 13.06 -8.62
CA TYR A 17 14.06 13.04 -7.17
C TYR A 17 15.33 13.60 -6.53
N ALA A 18 15.19 14.04 -5.29
CA ALA A 18 16.25 14.52 -4.41
C ALA A 18 15.96 13.95 -3.03
N VAL A 19 16.93 13.29 -2.40
CA VAL A 19 16.76 12.62 -1.11
C VAL A 19 17.86 13.08 -0.16
N ALA A 20 17.44 13.66 0.97
CA ALA A 20 18.31 14.10 2.05
C ALA A 20 19.49 14.96 1.56
N ASP A 21 20.73 14.51 1.79
CA ASP A 21 21.99 15.16 1.46
C ASP A 21 22.40 15.07 -0.04
N LEU A 22 21.48 14.61 -0.89
CA LEU A 22 21.66 14.46 -2.34
C LEU A 22 22.73 13.42 -2.73
N ASP A 23 23.12 12.53 -1.82
CA ASP A 23 23.95 11.38 -2.20
C ASP A 23 23.22 10.59 -3.31
N PRO A 24 23.85 10.35 -4.48
CA PRO A 24 23.21 9.69 -5.62
C PRO A 24 22.83 8.23 -5.33
N ARG A 25 23.33 7.64 -4.25
CA ARG A 25 22.95 6.29 -3.78
C ARG A 25 21.64 6.31 -3.01
N ASN A 26 21.24 7.46 -2.47
CA ASN A 26 20.03 7.58 -1.69
C ASN A 26 18.80 7.23 -2.55
N SER A 27 17.98 6.36 -2.01
CA SER A 27 16.77 5.84 -2.64
C SER A 27 15.67 5.65 -1.60
N PHE A 28 14.43 5.53 -2.05
CA PHE A 28 13.30 5.38 -1.15
C PHE A 28 12.15 4.59 -1.77
N LEU A 29 11.31 4.04 -0.91
CA LEU A 29 9.97 3.57 -1.26
C LEU A 29 8.97 4.14 -0.25
N HIS A 30 7.97 4.84 -0.77
CA HIS A 30 6.82 5.27 0.01
C HIS A 30 5.58 4.47 -0.40
N ILE A 31 4.94 3.82 0.58
CA ILE A 31 3.72 3.04 0.39
C ILE A 31 2.55 3.83 0.97
N GLN A 32 1.60 4.21 0.11
CA GLN A 32 0.33 4.76 0.55
C GLN A 32 -0.78 3.71 0.39
N MET A 33 -1.32 3.24 1.51
CA MET A 33 -2.48 2.38 1.53
C MET A 33 -3.75 3.22 1.73
N ARG A 34 -4.71 3.13 0.81
CA ARG A 34 -5.98 3.84 0.90
C ARG A 34 -7.14 2.85 1.06
N ILE A 35 -7.92 2.99 2.12
CA ILE A 35 -9.03 2.10 2.46
C ILE A 35 -10.31 2.90 2.68
N GLY A 36 -11.48 2.26 2.55
CA GLY A 36 -12.73 2.90 2.98
C GLY A 36 -12.83 2.94 4.50
N GLU A 37 -13.40 4.01 5.03
CA GLU A 37 -13.64 4.20 6.47
C GLU A 37 -14.52 3.11 7.09
N GLY A 38 -14.54 3.05 8.43
CA GLY A 38 -15.45 2.19 9.20
C GLY A 38 -14.86 0.84 9.61
N ARG A 39 -13.54 0.68 9.50
CA ARG A 39 -12.82 -0.49 10.05
C ARG A 39 -12.38 -0.20 11.49
N PRO A 40 -12.34 -1.21 12.37
CA PRO A 40 -11.69 -1.07 13.66
C PRO A 40 -10.23 -0.66 13.52
N LEU A 41 -9.75 0.23 14.39
CA LEU A 41 -8.36 0.68 14.37
C LEU A 41 -7.36 -0.49 14.54
N GLY A 42 -7.74 -1.51 15.32
CA GLY A 42 -6.94 -2.73 15.49
C GLY A 42 -6.67 -3.44 14.16
N ASP A 43 -7.71 -3.71 13.39
CA ASP A 43 -7.60 -4.34 12.07
C ASP A 43 -6.75 -3.50 11.11
N ILE A 44 -6.94 -2.18 11.10
CA ILE A 44 -6.15 -1.25 10.26
C ILE A 44 -4.67 -1.33 10.63
N LYS A 45 -4.37 -1.32 11.93
CA LYS A 45 -3.00 -1.41 12.45
C LYS A 45 -2.36 -2.75 12.10
N GLU A 46 -3.05 -3.86 12.33
CA GLU A 46 -2.56 -5.21 12.01
C GLU A 46 -2.17 -5.33 10.53
N VAL A 47 -2.99 -4.82 9.62
CA VAL A 47 -2.67 -4.83 8.19
C VAL A 47 -1.51 -3.91 7.85
N GLY A 48 -1.44 -2.72 8.46
CA GLY A 48 -0.31 -1.82 8.28
C GLY A 48 1.00 -2.47 8.70
N GLU A 49 1.02 -3.12 9.86
CA GLU A 49 2.17 -3.85 10.40
C GLU A 49 2.56 -5.02 9.49
N HIS A 50 1.60 -5.84 9.08
CA HIS A 50 1.86 -6.98 8.19
C HIS A 50 2.43 -6.53 6.83
N LEU A 51 1.85 -5.47 6.25
CA LEU A 51 2.32 -4.93 4.97
C LEU A 51 3.72 -4.33 5.11
N PHE A 52 3.99 -3.61 6.20
CA PHE A 52 5.30 -3.03 6.46
C PHE A 52 6.37 -4.10 6.72
N GLU A 53 6.06 -5.14 7.49
CA GLU A 53 6.96 -6.28 7.71
C GLU A 53 7.27 -7.00 6.39
N THR A 54 6.25 -7.24 5.57
CA THR A 54 6.41 -7.90 4.27
C THR A 54 7.28 -7.08 3.32
N ALA A 55 7.02 -5.78 3.22
CA ALA A 55 7.85 -4.86 2.44
C ALA A 55 9.30 -4.81 2.98
N SER A 56 9.47 -4.74 4.30
CA SER A 56 10.78 -4.71 4.95
C SER A 56 11.59 -5.97 4.66
N ARG A 57 10.96 -7.15 4.75
CA ARG A 57 11.60 -8.43 4.43
C ARG A 57 11.99 -8.51 2.95
N HIS A 58 11.13 -8.05 2.05
CA HIS A 58 11.43 -8.02 0.62
C HIS A 58 12.57 -7.05 0.28
N LEU A 59 12.61 -5.91 0.95
CA LEU A 59 13.58 -4.83 0.73
C LEU A 59 14.80 -4.93 1.66
N ALA A 60 14.96 -6.04 2.38
CA ALA A 60 16.05 -6.27 3.31
C ALA A 60 17.45 -5.99 2.72
N PRO A 61 17.75 -6.35 1.44
CA PRO A 61 19.02 -5.98 0.84
C PRO A 61 19.25 -4.46 0.77
N LEU A 62 18.22 -3.67 0.43
CA LEU A 62 18.34 -2.21 0.39
C LEU A 62 18.40 -1.61 1.80
N LEU A 63 17.59 -2.12 2.73
CA LEU A 63 17.56 -1.71 4.13
C LEU A 63 18.85 -2.04 4.89
N SER A 64 19.64 -3.01 4.40
CA SER A 64 20.97 -3.30 4.94
C SER A 64 22.01 -2.23 4.60
N THR A 65 21.68 -1.32 3.67
CA THR A 65 22.51 -0.15 3.33
C THR A 65 22.07 1.07 4.14
N SER A 66 22.94 2.07 4.23
CA SER A 66 22.61 3.39 4.81
C SER A 66 21.94 4.35 3.83
N HIS A 67 21.52 3.89 2.64
CA HIS A 67 21.07 4.75 1.54
C HIS A 67 19.64 4.47 1.08
N PHE A 68 18.84 3.77 1.89
CA PHE A 68 17.46 3.45 1.54
C PHE A 68 16.48 3.80 2.66
N ALA A 69 15.39 4.46 2.30
CA ALA A 69 14.29 4.77 3.22
C ALA A 69 13.00 4.04 2.80
N LEU A 70 12.38 3.32 3.75
CA LEU A 70 11.05 2.72 3.59
C LEU A 70 10.05 3.43 4.49
N SER A 71 8.90 3.81 3.94
CA SER A 71 7.80 4.39 4.71
C SER A 71 6.45 3.83 4.24
N LEU A 72 5.48 3.81 5.16
CA LEU A 72 4.11 3.42 4.89
C LEU A 72 3.15 4.31 5.67
N GLU A 73 2.07 4.73 5.03
CA GLU A 73 0.92 5.36 5.69
C GLU A 73 -0.39 4.72 5.25
N VAL A 74 -1.39 4.73 6.14
CA VAL A 74 -2.74 4.28 5.85
C VAL A 74 -3.69 5.46 5.92
N ASN A 75 -4.47 5.67 4.85
CA ASN A 75 -5.43 6.75 4.72
C ASN A 75 -6.85 6.18 4.59
N GLU A 76 -7.76 6.63 5.44
CA GLU A 76 -9.18 6.32 5.30
C GLU A 76 -9.85 7.30 4.31
N ILE A 77 -10.69 6.75 3.43
CA ILE A 77 -11.43 7.48 2.42
C ILE A 77 -12.84 7.73 2.96
N ASN A 78 -13.19 9.01 3.06
CA ASN A 78 -14.56 9.45 3.36
C ASN A 78 -15.54 8.85 2.36
N SER A 79 -16.52 8.09 2.86
CA SER A 79 -17.45 7.33 2.03
C SER A 79 -18.43 8.23 1.27
N ALA A 80 -18.83 9.36 1.84
CA ALA A 80 -19.71 10.34 1.21
C ALA A 80 -19.05 11.07 0.02
N LEU A 81 -17.70 11.07 -0.03
CA LEU A 81 -16.91 11.69 -1.09
C LEU A 81 -16.20 10.66 -1.98
N SER A 82 -16.74 9.43 -2.07
CA SER A 82 -16.14 8.34 -2.84
C SER A 82 -17.16 7.58 -3.68
N TRP A 83 -17.08 7.73 -5.00
CA TRP A 83 -17.90 7.00 -5.97
C TRP A 83 -17.15 5.79 -6.53
N LYS A 84 -17.83 4.64 -6.61
CA LYS A 84 -17.24 3.37 -7.06
C LYS A 84 -18.17 2.67 -8.05
N LYS A 85 -17.66 2.33 -9.23
CA LYS A 85 -18.29 1.41 -10.19
C LYS A 85 -17.26 0.37 -10.59
N ASN A 86 -17.46 -0.87 -10.17
CA ASN A 86 -16.45 -1.93 -10.33
C ASN A 86 -17.08 -3.21 -10.88
N ALA A 87 -16.81 -3.51 -12.15
CA ALA A 87 -17.30 -4.70 -12.85
C ALA A 87 -16.55 -6.00 -12.47
N ILE A 88 -15.48 -5.91 -11.67
CA ILE A 88 -14.69 -7.06 -11.23
C ILE A 88 -15.41 -7.82 -10.11
N HIS A 89 -16.13 -7.13 -9.20
CA HIS A 89 -16.83 -7.80 -8.08
C HIS A 89 -17.81 -8.87 -8.54
N PRO A 90 -18.75 -8.60 -9.48
CA PRO A 90 -19.69 -9.62 -9.94
C PRO A 90 -18.97 -10.86 -10.47
N ARG A 91 -17.97 -10.69 -11.33
CA ARG A 91 -17.20 -11.81 -11.91
C ARG A 91 -16.52 -12.66 -10.83
N LEU A 92 -15.90 -12.05 -9.82
CA LEU A 92 -15.18 -12.78 -8.78
C LEU A 92 -16.10 -13.39 -7.71
N ARG A 93 -17.27 -12.80 -7.46
CA ARG A 93 -18.26 -13.37 -6.53
C ARG A 93 -18.95 -14.61 -7.09
N VAL A 94 -19.15 -14.67 -8.41
CA VAL A 94 -19.70 -15.86 -9.10
C VAL A 94 -18.75 -17.07 -8.98
N VAL A 95 -17.44 -16.84 -9.11
CA VAL A 95 -16.42 -17.91 -8.98
C VAL A 95 -16.31 -18.43 -7.55
N ALA A 96 -16.60 -17.60 -6.53
CA ALA A 96 -16.54 -18.00 -5.13
C ALA A 96 -17.75 -18.80 -4.63
N GLY A 97 -18.81 -18.93 -5.45
CA GLY A 97 -20.04 -19.67 -5.14
C GLY A 97 -20.20 -20.99 -5.90
N ALA A 98 -19.15 -21.45 -6.58
CA ALA A 98 -19.04 -22.76 -7.24
C ALA A 98 -17.95 -23.58 -6.57
#